data_AF-A0A6A6DS18-F1
#
_entry.id   AF-A0A6A6DS18-F1
#
_cell.length_a   1.000
_cell.length_b   1.000
_cell.length_c   1.000
_cell.angle_alpha   90.00
_cell.angle_beta   90.00
_cell.angle_gamma   90.00
#
_symmetry.space_group_name_H-M   'P 1'
#
loop_
_entity.id
_entity.type
_entity.pdbx_description
1 polymer ?
#
loop_
_entity_poly.entity_id
_entity_poly.type
_entity_poly.pdbx_seq_one_letter_code
_entity_poly.pdbx_strand_id
1 'polypeptide(L)'
;FALLRAWLRWCDKSHNCNEHNPKSKVALPTRLLYVGDPDPDVLCLYCPKKKDSVKYVALSHCWGKHPPTKNSPQFCTTNDNIKSRLEGFSFSELPKTFRDAVQVTPELGIQYLWIDSLCII
;
A
#
# COMPACT_ATOMS: atom_id res chain seq x y z
N PHE A 1 -10.73 15.06 4.46
CA PHE A 1 -10.58 13.72 5.05
C PHE A 1 -11.33 13.46 6.37
N ALA A 2 -11.98 14.45 7.01
CA ALA A 2 -12.67 14.24 8.30
C ALA A 2 -13.79 13.16 8.26
N LEU A 3 -14.60 13.17 7.20
CA LEU A 3 -15.68 12.18 7.02
C LEU A 3 -15.14 10.75 6.90
N LEU A 4 -14.11 10.55 6.08
CA LEU A 4 -13.47 9.25 5.88
C LEU A 4 -12.92 8.68 7.20
N ARG A 5 -12.25 9.53 8.00
CA ARG A 5 -11.79 9.16 9.34
C ARG A 5 -12.94 8.83 10.30
N ALA A 6 -14.06 9.54 10.21
CA ALA A 6 -15.23 9.25 11.03
C ALA A 6 -15.86 7.90 10.68
N TRP A 7 -15.96 7.57 9.39
CA TRP A 7 -16.47 6.27 8.93
C TRP A 7 -15.59 5.11 9.36
N LEU A 8 -14.26 5.24 9.22
CA LEU A 8 -13.32 4.22 9.71
C LEU A 8 -13.41 4.04 11.23
N ARG A 9 -13.49 5.14 11.99
CA ARG A 9 -13.66 5.07 13.45
C ARG A 9 -14.99 4.43 13.85
N TRP A 10 -16.06 4.66 13.11
CA TRP A 10 -17.36 4.05 13.36
C TRP A 10 -17.31 2.55 13.05
N CYS A 11 -16.76 2.18 11.89
CA CYS A 11 -16.41 0.82 11.51
C CYS A 11 -15.66 0.11 12.65
N ASP A 12 -14.50 0.62 13.06
CA ASP A 12 -13.68 0.03 14.13
C ASP A 12 -14.42 -0.18 15.47
N LYS A 13 -15.45 0.61 15.78
CA LYS A 13 -16.14 0.62 17.07
C LYS A 13 -17.51 -0.03 17.07
N SER A 14 -18.16 -0.12 15.91
CA SER A 14 -19.58 -0.49 15.80
C SER A 14 -19.82 -1.87 15.21
N HIS A 15 -18.77 -2.54 14.72
CA HIS A 15 -18.85 -3.93 14.28
C HIS A 15 -17.65 -4.76 14.73
N ASN A 16 -17.83 -6.07 14.72
CA ASN A 16 -16.79 -7.02 15.09
C ASN A 16 -15.87 -7.42 13.91
N CYS A 17 -15.84 -6.64 12.82
CA CYS A 17 -14.96 -6.95 11.68
C CYS A 17 -13.46 -6.85 12.01
N ASN A 18 -13.11 -6.16 13.10
CA ASN A 18 -11.76 -6.07 13.66
C ASN A 18 -11.50 -7.07 14.80
N GLU A 19 -12.44 -7.96 15.13
CA GLU A 19 -12.17 -9.08 16.04
C GLU A 19 -11.24 -10.08 15.34
N HIS A 20 -9.97 -9.69 15.24
CA HIS A 20 -8.90 -10.61 14.93
C HIS A 20 -8.90 -11.67 16.02
N ASN A 21 -9.15 -12.92 15.63
CA ASN A 21 -8.89 -14.06 16.49
C ASN A 21 -7.48 -13.89 17.07
N PRO A 22 -7.29 -13.75 18.40
CA PRO A 22 -5.98 -13.51 19.00
C PRO A 22 -5.00 -14.67 18.77
N LYS A 23 -5.49 -15.83 18.31
CA LYS A 23 -4.68 -16.97 17.86
C LYS A 23 -4.23 -16.84 16.40
N SER A 24 -4.85 -15.96 15.62
CA SER A 24 -4.44 -15.65 14.25
C SER A 24 -3.28 -14.66 14.31
N LYS A 25 -2.06 -15.19 14.22
CA LYS A 25 -0.90 -14.38 13.82
C LYS A 25 -1.14 -13.98 12.38
N VAL A 26 -1.76 -12.81 12.16
CA VAL A 26 -1.87 -12.24 10.82
C VAL A 26 -0.45 -12.02 10.35
N ALA A 27 -0.01 -12.82 9.38
CA ALA A 27 1.30 -12.66 8.79
C ALA A 27 1.35 -11.29 8.11
N LEU A 28 2.36 -10.49 8.44
CA LEU A 28 2.59 -9.24 7.73
C LEU A 28 2.88 -9.55 6.26
N PRO A 29 2.41 -8.70 5.33
CA PRO A 29 2.83 -8.77 3.95
C PRO A 29 4.36 -8.74 3.85
N THR A 30 4.90 -9.43 2.84
CA THR A 30 6.35 -9.49 2.58
C THR A 30 6.93 -8.10 2.32
N ARG A 31 6.12 -7.22 1.71
CA ARG A 31 6.46 -5.86 1.34
C ARG A 31 5.25 -4.94 1.52
N LEU A 32 5.53 -3.69 1.83
CA LEU A 32 4.59 -2.58 1.90
C LEU A 32 5.24 -1.39 1.21
N LEU A 33 4.44 -0.49 0.64
CA LEU A 33 4.89 0.81 0.20
C LEU A 33 4.92 1.75 1.41
N TYR A 34 6.07 2.34 1.71
CA TYR A 34 6.17 3.39 2.73
C TYR A 34 5.79 4.74 2.12
N VAL A 35 4.86 5.44 2.76
CA VAL A 35 4.30 6.73 2.31
C VAL A 35 4.37 7.80 3.40
N GLY A 36 5.20 7.57 4.42
CA GLY A 36 5.35 8.46 5.58
C GLY A 36 6.52 9.43 5.49
N ASP A 37 7.27 9.44 4.38
CA ASP A 37 8.46 10.27 4.20
C ASP A 37 8.08 11.76 4.02
N PRO A 38 8.87 12.72 4.53
CA PRO A 38 8.72 14.14 4.21
C PRO A 38 8.92 14.48 2.73
N ASP A 39 9.67 13.67 1.95
CA ASP A 39 9.75 13.87 0.50
C ASP A 39 8.58 13.17 -0.21
N PRO A 40 7.57 13.92 -0.71
CA PRO A 40 6.40 13.33 -1.34
C PRO A 40 6.70 12.73 -2.72
N ASP A 41 7.85 13.04 -3.32
CA ASP A 41 8.19 12.61 -4.67
C ASP A 41 8.96 11.28 -4.70
N VAL A 42 9.50 10.82 -3.57
CA VAL A 42 10.25 9.55 -3.48
C VAL A 42 9.48 8.51 -2.68
N LEU A 43 9.25 7.37 -3.30
CA LEU A 43 8.56 6.22 -2.69
C LEU A 43 9.50 5.02 -2.59
N CYS A 44 9.39 4.27 -1.49
CA CYS A 44 10.18 3.06 -1.28
C CYS A 44 9.34 1.89 -0.78
N LEU A 45 9.72 0.68 -1.20
CA LEU A 45 9.21 -0.53 -0.61
C LEU A 45 9.92 -0.79 0.73
N TYR A 46 9.11 -1.07 1.73
CA TYR A 46 9.51 -1.50 3.06
C TYR A 46 9.23 -2.99 3.24
N CYS A 47 10.20 -3.72 3.80
CA CYS A 47 10.09 -5.14 4.11
C CYS A 47 9.90 -5.32 5.62
N PRO A 48 8.67 -5.61 6.10
CA PRO A 48 8.41 -5.78 7.53
C PRO A 48 9.14 -7.01 8.09
N LYS A 49 9.63 -6.90 9.32
CA LYS A 49 10.24 -7.98 10.09
C LYS A 49 9.17 -8.64 10.97
N LYS A 50 9.42 -9.89 11.39
CA LYS A 50 8.48 -10.69 12.22
C LYS A 50 8.06 -10.04 13.54
N LYS A 51 8.85 -9.09 14.06
CA LYS A 51 8.58 -8.38 15.32
C LYS A 51 7.86 -7.06 15.12
N ASP A 52 7.73 -6.61 13.87
CA ASP A 52 7.11 -5.32 13.60
C ASP A 52 5.61 -5.43 13.81
N SER A 53 4.99 -4.36 14.29
CA SER A 53 3.54 -4.22 14.38
C SER A 53 3.15 -3.02 13.53
N VAL A 54 2.72 -3.30 12.31
CA VAL A 54 2.49 -2.27 11.29
C VAL A 54 1.03 -2.29 10.88
N LYS A 55 0.39 -1.13 10.95
CA LYS A 55 -0.91 -0.88 10.31
C LYS A 55 -0.66 -0.43 8.88
N TYR A 56 -1.43 -0.98 7.95
CA TYR A 56 -1.36 -0.63 6.54
C TYR A 56 -2.76 -0.52 5.94
N VAL A 57 -2.88 0.25 4.86
CA VAL A 57 -4.06 0.29 3.99
C VAL A 57 -3.84 -0.69 2.85
N ALA A 58 -4.86 -1.43 2.42
CA ALA A 58 -4.77 -2.27 1.23
C ALA A 58 -5.58 -1.64 0.09
N LEU A 59 -4.95 -1.43 -1.06
CA LEU A 59 -5.65 -1.11 -2.30
C LEU A 59 -5.90 -2.41 -3.06
N SER A 60 -7.16 -2.85 -3.08
CA SER A 60 -7.60 -3.91 -3.96
C SER A 60 -7.95 -3.32 -5.32
N HIS A 61 -7.29 -3.80 -6.38
CA HIS A 61 -7.55 -3.33 -7.74
C HIS A 61 -7.43 -4.46 -8.76
N CYS A 62 -8.09 -4.33 -9.91
CA CYS A 62 -7.87 -5.26 -11.00
C CYS A 62 -6.60 -4.86 -11.76
N TRP A 63 -5.71 -5.83 -12.02
CA TRP A 63 -4.42 -5.60 -12.68
C TRP A 63 -4.50 -5.16 -14.16
N GLY A 64 -5.72 -4.97 -14.68
CA GLY A 64 -6.02 -4.79 -16.10
C GLY A 64 -6.26 -6.12 -16.79
N LYS A 65 -7.20 -6.15 -17.74
CA LYS A 65 -7.52 -7.35 -18.56
C LYS A 65 -6.65 -7.47 -19.81
N HIS A 66 -5.83 -6.46 -20.09
CA HIS A 66 -5.04 -6.37 -21.31
C HIS A 66 -3.55 -6.48 -20.99
N PRO A 67 -2.75 -7.13 -21.85
CA PRO A 67 -1.30 -7.15 -21.70
C PRO A 67 -0.75 -5.72 -21.59
N PRO A 68 0.35 -5.50 -20.86
CA PRO A 68 1.02 -4.22 -20.83
C PRO A 68 1.24 -3.70 -22.26
N THR A 69 0.69 -2.54 -22.58
CA THR A 69 0.94 -1.88 -23.86
C THR A 69 1.92 -0.75 -23.66
N LYS A 70 2.57 -0.26 -24.73
CA LYS A 70 3.43 0.93 -24.66
C LYS A 70 2.72 2.15 -24.02
N ASN A 71 1.40 2.22 -24.14
CA ASN A 71 0.58 3.34 -23.66
C ASN A 71 -0.05 3.08 -22.28
N SER A 72 0.04 1.85 -21.78
CA SER A 72 -0.44 1.44 -20.46
C SER A 72 0.46 0.32 -19.94
N PRO A 73 1.70 0.64 -19.54
CA PRO A 73 2.58 -0.34 -18.93
C PRO A 73 1.94 -0.82 -17.62
N GLN A 74 2.04 -2.12 -17.36
CA GLN A 74 1.61 -2.69 -16.10
C GLN A 74 2.60 -2.22 -15.03
N PHE A 75 2.14 -1.41 -14.09
CA PHE A 75 3.02 -0.86 -13.07
C PHE A 75 3.18 -1.89 -11.94
N CYS A 76 4.09 -2.84 -12.17
CA CYS A 76 4.35 -3.97 -11.27
C CYS A 76 5.81 -4.03 -10.81
N THR A 77 6.03 -4.67 -9.68
CA THR A 77 7.35 -5.07 -9.22
C THR A 77 7.71 -6.43 -9.82
N THR A 78 8.92 -6.54 -10.36
CA THR A 78 9.48 -7.75 -10.94
C THR A 78 10.85 -8.04 -10.32
N ASN A 79 11.42 -9.21 -10.59
CA ASN A 79 12.80 -9.52 -10.16
C ASN A 79 13.83 -8.51 -10.71
N ASP A 80 13.55 -7.89 -11.86
CA ASP A 80 14.48 -6.95 -12.49
C ASP A 80 14.45 -5.56 -11.85
N ASN A 81 13.29 -5.14 -11.33
CA ASN A 81 13.11 -3.78 -10.78
C ASN A 81 12.96 -3.73 -9.24
N ILE A 82 12.95 -4.87 -8.55
CA ILE A 82 12.78 -4.90 -7.08
C ILE A 82 13.83 -4.07 -6.36
N LYS A 83 15.09 -4.06 -6.84
CA LYS A 83 16.16 -3.27 -6.22
C LYS A 83 15.86 -1.77 -6.26
N SER A 84 15.49 -1.24 -7.44
CA SER A 84 15.13 0.17 -7.55
C SER A 84 13.86 0.50 -6.74
N ARG A 85 12.89 -0.42 -6.68
CA ARG A 85 11.69 -0.23 -5.84
C ARG A 85 12.00 -0.16 -4.34
N LEU A 86 13.04 -0.84 -3.87
CA LEU A 86 13.50 -0.78 -2.48
C LEU A 86 14.33 0.48 -2.18
N GLU A 87 15.16 0.91 -3.14
CA GLU A 87 16.04 2.07 -3.00
C GLU A 87 15.29 3.41 -3.12
N GLY A 88 14.26 3.46 -3.97
CA GLY A 88 13.45 4.64 -4.19
C GLY A 88 13.02 4.77 -5.66
N PHE A 89 11.77 5.18 -5.87
CA PHE A 89 11.25 5.49 -7.20
C PHE A 89 10.27 6.66 -7.14
N SER A 90 10.04 7.28 -8.30
CA SER A 90 9.28 8.53 -8.35
C SER A 90 7.77 8.31 -8.16
N PHE A 91 7.15 9.14 -7.32
CA PHE A 91 5.70 9.23 -7.18
C PHE A 91 5.01 9.56 -8.52
N SER A 92 5.66 10.36 -9.39
CA SER A 92 5.08 10.77 -10.66
C SER A 92 4.93 9.63 -11.68
N GLU A 93 5.69 8.55 -11.52
CA GLU A 93 5.59 7.35 -12.35
C GLU A 93 4.35 6.50 -12.04
N LEU A 94 3.75 6.71 -10.87
CA LEU A 94 2.59 5.95 -10.45
C LEU A 94 1.36 6.23 -11.33
N PRO A 95 0.59 5.18 -11.70
CA PRO A 95 -0.76 5.34 -12.21
C PRO A 95 -1.62 6.20 -11.28
N LYS A 96 -2.60 6.91 -11.85
CA LYS A 96 -3.45 7.85 -11.10
C LYS A 96 -4.06 7.23 -9.84
N THR A 97 -4.62 6.02 -9.95
CA THR A 97 -5.23 5.31 -8.81
C THR A 97 -4.22 5.03 -7.69
N PHE A 98 -2.97 4.74 -8.02
CA PHE A 98 -1.94 4.48 -7.02
C PHE A 98 -1.50 5.78 -6.36
N ARG A 99 -1.39 6.88 -7.13
CA ARG A 99 -1.15 8.23 -6.59
C ARG A 99 -2.23 8.64 -5.60
N ASP A 100 -3.50 8.47 -5.96
CA ASP A 100 -4.62 8.77 -5.08
C ASP A 100 -4.54 7.95 -3.78
N ALA A 101 -4.22 6.66 -3.87
CA ALA A 101 -4.07 5.79 -2.69
C ALA A 101 -2.88 6.19 -1.79
N VAL A 102 -1.75 6.56 -2.39
CA VAL A 102 -0.57 7.08 -1.68
C VAL A 102 -0.91 8.35 -0.93
N GLN A 103 -1.68 9.27 -1.52
CA GLN A 103 -2.09 10.53 -0.88
C GLN A 103 -3.14 10.32 0.23
N VAL A 104 -4.08 9.39 0.05
CA VAL A 104 -5.13 9.10 1.02
C VAL A 104 -4.57 8.42 2.27
N THR A 105 -3.53 7.59 2.13
CA THR A 105 -3.04 6.74 3.23
C THR A 105 -2.52 7.55 4.44
N PRO A 106 -1.64 8.56 4.29
CA PRO A 106 -1.22 9.44 5.38
C PRO A 106 -2.37 10.23 6.01
N GLU A 107 -3.37 10.62 5.21
CA GLU A 107 -4.57 11.34 5.69
C GLU A 107 -5.46 10.48 6.59
N LEU A 108 -5.30 9.16 6.54
CA LEU A 108 -5.90 8.21 7.46
C LEU A 108 -5.07 7.99 8.73
N GLY A 109 -3.90 8.60 8.85
CA GLY A 109 -2.96 8.38 9.95
C GLY A 109 -2.20 7.05 9.83
N ILE A 110 -2.09 6.50 8.62
CA ILE A 110 -1.40 5.26 8.31
C ILE A 110 -0.26 5.58 7.35
N GLN A 111 0.91 4.95 7.53
CA GLN A 111 2.13 5.27 6.76
C GLN A 111 2.53 4.17 5.78
N TYR A 112 1.73 3.10 5.71
CA TYR A 112 2.03 1.94 4.89
C TYR A 112 0.85 1.60 4.01
N LEU A 113 1.12 1.37 2.73
CA LEU A 113 0.14 1.01 1.73
C LEU A 113 0.54 -0.32 1.09
N TRP A 114 -0.40 -1.22 0.95
CA TRP A 114 -0.23 -2.46 0.22
C TRP A 114 -0.97 -2.37 -1.11
N ILE A 115 -0.23 -2.52 -2.21
CA ILE A 115 -0.75 -2.66 -3.56
C ILE A 115 -0.16 -3.96 -4.08
N ASP A 116 -1.00 -4.92 -4.39
CA ASP A 116 -0.64 -6.25 -4.89
C ASP A 116 0.40 -6.22 -6.02
N SER A 117 0.20 -5.41 -7.06
CA SER A 117 1.15 -5.28 -8.18
C SER A 117 2.53 -4.77 -7.77
N LEU A 118 2.64 -4.01 -6.68
CA LEU A 118 3.91 -3.46 -6.20
C LEU A 118 4.54 -4.30 -5.08
N CYS A 119 3.72 -4.95 -4.27
CA CYS A 119 4.16 -5.65 -3.07
C CYS A 119 4.40 -7.15 -3.32
N ILE A 120 3.98 -7.68 -4.47
CA ILE A 120 4.20 -9.06 -4.92
C ILE A 120 5.17 -9.08 -6.12
N ILE A 121 5.92 -10.18 -6.28
CA ILE A 121 6.75 -10.48 -7.46
C ILE A 121 6.24 -11.79 -8.03
#